data_AF-E6U4G1-F1
#
_entry.id   AF-E6U4G1-F1
#
_cell.length_a   1.000
_cell.length_b   1.000
_cell.length_c   1.000
_cell.angle_alpha   90.00
_cell.angle_beta   90.00
_cell.angle_gamma   90.00
#
_symmetry.space_group_name_H-M   'P 1'
#
loop_
_entity.id
_entity.type
_entity.pdbx_description
1 polymer ?
#
loop_
_entity_poly.entity_id
_entity_poly.type
_entity_poly.pdbx_seq_one_letter_code
_entity_poly.pdbx_strand_id
1 'polypeptide(L)'
;MLFDVITGILSAFFLVFSLLYPFRRTFKRLGNISRARFHCIAGALLVLTVLLHINVKLLAPCFSPGFAALVALILVAVTGVLKRRNRKSKFFHYSHIVFAVLFILAVLLHIVQQIMNLLIM
;
A
#
# COMPACT_ATOMS: atom_id res chain seq x y z
N MET A 1 0.52 17.61 -12.04
CA MET A 1 0.48 16.71 -13.22
C MET A 1 1.68 15.76 -13.27
N LEU A 2 2.90 16.20 -13.60
CA LEU A 2 4.07 15.29 -13.66
C LEU A 2 4.42 14.67 -12.29
N PHE A 3 4.43 15.48 -11.24
CA PHE A 3 4.70 15.02 -9.87
C PHE A 3 3.68 13.98 -9.37
N ASP A 4 2.39 14.19 -9.66
CA ASP A 4 1.32 13.26 -9.29
C ASP A 4 1.46 11.91 -10.00
N VAL A 5 1.83 11.93 -11.28
CA VAL A 5 2.07 10.71 -12.07
C VAL A 5 3.27 9.95 -11.53
N ILE A 6 4.38 10.64 -11.24
CA ILE A 6 5.60 10.01 -10.70
C ILE A 6 5.31 9.36 -9.34
N THR A 7 4.65 10.07 -8.43
CA THR A 7 4.31 9.55 -7.10
C THR A 7 3.30 8.40 -7.16
N GLY A 8 2.36 8.43 -8.10
CA GLY A 8 1.43 7.34 -8.38
C GLY A 8 2.13 6.07 -8.90
N ILE A 9 3.04 6.21 -9.86
CA ILE A 9 3.83 5.07 -10.38
C ILE A 9 4.75 4.51 -9.30
N LEU A 10 5.41 5.38 -8.52
CA LEU A 10 6.35 4.96 -7.49
C LEU A 10 5.63 4.22 -6.34
N SER A 11 4.45 4.68 -5.95
CA SER A 11 3.61 3.96 -4.96
C SER A 11 3.12 2.61 -5.50
N ALA A 12 2.70 2.52 -6.77
CA ALA A 12 2.37 1.24 -7.40
C ALA A 12 3.57 0.27 -7.42
N PHE A 13 4.77 0.77 -7.72
CA PHE A 13 6.00 -0.02 -7.67
C PHE A 13 6.26 -0.58 -6.27
N PHE A 14 6.24 0.26 -5.22
CA PHE A 14 6.44 -0.18 -3.84
C PHE A 14 5.32 -1.11 -3.34
N LEU A 15 4.09 -0.95 -3.83
CA LEU A 15 3.00 -1.88 -3.57
C LEU A 15 3.31 -3.27 -4.12
N VAL A 16 3.66 -3.37 -5.41
CA VAL A 16 4.03 -4.65 -6.03
C VAL A 16 5.20 -5.29 -5.30
N PHE A 17 6.25 -4.52 -4.99
CA PHE A 17 7.40 -5.01 -4.22
C PHE A 17 7.02 -5.51 -2.81
N SER A 18 6.09 -4.83 -2.14
CA SER A 18 5.60 -5.25 -0.82
C SER A 18 4.79 -6.54 -0.89
N LEU A 19 4.00 -6.72 -1.97
CA LEU A 19 3.18 -7.91 -2.22
C LEU A 19 3.98 -9.11 -2.73
N LEU A 20 5.19 -8.92 -3.24
CA LEU A 20 6.08 -10.01 -3.66
C LEU A 20 6.73 -10.74 -2.47
N TYR A 21 6.62 -10.22 -1.25
CA TYR A 21 7.15 -10.83 -0.02
C TYR A 21 6.78 -12.31 0.23
N PRO A 22 5.52 -12.77 0.05
CA PRO A 22 5.15 -14.16 0.29
C PRO A 22 5.71 -15.12 -0.77
N PHE A 23 6.11 -14.62 -1.95
CA PHE A 23 6.69 -15.45 -3.01
C PHE A 23 8.16 -15.78 -2.70
N ARG A 24 8.33 -16.88 -1.94
CA ARG A 24 9.60 -17.39 -1.39
C ARG A 24 10.76 -17.57 -2.40
N ARG A 25 10.50 -17.63 -3.71
CA ARG A 25 11.51 -17.97 -4.73
C ARG A 25 12.30 -16.76 -5.25
N THR A 26 11.73 -15.56 -5.26
CA THR A 26 12.32 -14.41 -5.98
C THR A 26 13.46 -13.72 -5.22
N PHE A 27 13.46 -13.77 -3.88
CA PHE A 27 14.36 -12.95 -3.03
C PHE A 27 15.52 -13.71 -2.37
N LYS A 28 15.78 -14.98 -2.73
CA LYS A 28 16.88 -15.76 -2.13
C LYS A 28 18.28 -15.14 -2.34
N ARG A 29 18.43 -14.18 -3.26
CA ARG A 29 19.72 -13.57 -3.65
C ARG A 29 19.95 -12.14 -3.14
N LEU A 30 19.02 -11.53 -2.40
CA LEU A 30 19.15 -10.14 -1.94
C LEU A 30 19.89 -10.02 -0.59
N GLY A 31 21.18 -10.40 -0.57
CA GLY A 31 22.15 -10.09 0.48
C GLY A 31 21.78 -10.43 1.94
N ASN A 32 22.49 -9.79 2.88
CA ASN A 32 22.34 -9.98 4.34
C ASN A 32 21.06 -9.35 4.96
N ILE A 33 20.18 -8.76 4.14
CA ILE A 33 18.97 -8.11 4.64
C ILE A 33 17.86 -9.15 4.74
N SER A 34 17.33 -9.36 5.95
CA SER A 34 16.23 -10.29 6.13
C SER A 34 14.98 -9.81 5.36
N ARG A 35 14.29 -10.74 4.69
CA ARG A 35 13.08 -10.48 3.89
C ARG A 35 12.01 -9.66 4.64
N ALA A 36 11.89 -9.89 5.95
CA ALA A 36 10.98 -9.14 6.80
C ALA A 36 11.37 -7.66 6.93
N ARG A 37 12.67 -7.34 7.03
CA ARG A 37 13.15 -5.95 7.03
C ARG A 37 12.88 -5.27 5.69
N PHE A 38 13.15 -5.97 4.58
CA PHE A 38 12.88 -5.44 3.25
C PHE A 38 11.40 -5.12 3.02
N HIS A 39 10.48 -6.04 3.40
CA HIS A 39 9.03 -5.80 3.32
C HIS A 39 8.60 -4.60 4.17
N CYS A 40 9.12 -4.45 5.40
CA CYS A 40 8.82 -3.29 6.23
C CYS A 40 9.33 -1.97 5.61
N ILE A 41 10.52 -1.97 5.00
CA ILE A 41 11.08 -0.79 4.33
C ILE A 41 10.24 -0.43 3.11
N ALA A 42 9.92 -1.41 2.25
CA ALA A 42 9.06 -1.20 1.09
C ALA A 42 7.67 -0.67 1.49
N GLY A 43 7.08 -1.22 2.55
CA GLY A 43 5.81 -0.72 3.10
C GLY A 43 5.90 0.71 3.65
N ALA A 44 7.00 1.08 4.31
CA ALA A 44 7.21 2.45 4.77
C ALA A 44 7.36 3.44 3.61
N LEU A 45 8.10 3.07 2.57
CA LEU A 45 8.25 3.86 1.35
C LEU A 45 6.93 3.99 0.58
N LEU A 46 6.11 2.93 0.56
CA LEU A 46 4.76 2.97 0.02
C LEU A 46 3.90 4.02 0.76
N VAL A 47 3.87 4.00 2.09
CA VAL A 47 3.12 4.99 2.87
C VAL A 47 3.59 6.40 2.56
N LEU A 48 4.91 6.64 2.55
CA LEU A 48 5.47 7.95 2.26
C LEU A 48 5.07 8.46 0.86
N THR A 49 5.19 7.61 -0.15
CA THR A 49 4.86 7.97 -1.54
C THR A 49 3.36 8.20 -1.74
N VAL A 50 2.50 7.45 -1.06
CA VAL A 50 1.04 7.68 -1.08
C VAL A 50 0.66 8.99 -0.39
N LEU A 51 1.28 9.33 0.74
CA LEU A 51 1.07 10.62 1.38
C LEU A 51 1.47 11.79 0.47
N LEU A 52 2.61 11.66 -0.23
CA LEU A 52 3.03 12.64 -1.23
C LEU A 52 2.06 12.73 -2.41
N HIS A 53 1.51 11.61 -2.87
CA HIS A 53 0.53 11.55 -3.95
C HIS A 53 -0.81 12.24 -3.60
N ILE A 54 -1.17 12.27 -2.31
CA ILE A 54 -2.46 12.77 -1.83
C ILE A 54 -2.43 14.28 -1.52
N ASN A 55 -1.25 14.89 -1.41
CA ASN A 55 -1.04 16.29 -1.00
C ASN A 55 -1.81 17.37 -1.78
N VAL A 56 -2.48 17.02 -2.88
CA VAL A 56 -3.27 17.96 -3.70
C VAL A 56 -4.79 17.80 -3.54
N LYS A 57 -5.29 16.69 -2.98
CA LYS A 57 -6.74 16.34 -3.01
C LYS A 57 -7.43 16.21 -1.63
N LEU A 58 -6.71 16.36 -0.53
CA LEU A 58 -7.25 16.25 0.84
C LEU A 58 -8.25 17.35 1.23
N LEU A 59 -8.28 18.47 0.50
CA LEU A 59 -9.11 19.63 0.83
C LEU A 59 -10.61 19.44 0.52
N ALA A 60 -10.99 18.37 -0.17
CA ALA A 60 -12.40 18.04 -0.44
C ALA A 60 -12.66 16.57 -0.07
N PRO A 61 -13.21 16.27 1.13
CA PRO A 61 -13.49 14.91 1.58
C PRO A 61 -14.73 14.34 0.88
N CYS A 62 -14.64 14.17 -0.43
CA CYS A 62 -15.60 13.39 -1.18
C CYS A 62 -15.23 11.90 -1.00
N PHE A 63 -16.21 11.08 -0.59
CA PHE A 63 -16.02 9.64 -0.46
C PHE A 63 -15.58 9.09 -1.83
N SER A 64 -14.32 8.69 -1.94
CA SER A 64 -13.75 8.16 -3.16
C SER A 64 -12.98 6.87 -2.88
N PRO A 65 -12.91 5.94 -3.84
CA PRO A 65 -12.03 4.77 -3.80
C PRO A 65 -10.58 5.09 -3.37
N GLY A 66 -10.04 6.24 -3.77
CA GLY A 66 -8.70 6.69 -3.35
C GLY A 66 -8.61 7.00 -1.86
N PHE A 67 -9.64 7.64 -1.29
CA PHE A 67 -9.72 7.87 0.17
C PHE A 67 -9.88 6.55 0.93
N ALA A 68 -10.72 5.63 0.45
CA ALA A 68 -10.86 4.30 1.04
C ALA A 68 -9.53 3.52 1.03
N ALA A 69 -8.76 3.61 -0.07
CA ALA A 69 -7.43 3.01 -0.18
C ALA A 69 -6.44 3.62 0.83
N LEU A 70 -6.48 4.93 1.05
CA LEU A 70 -5.65 5.60 2.07
C LEU A 70 -5.97 5.07 3.48
N VAL A 71 -7.25 5.03 3.85
CA VAL A 71 -7.66 4.54 5.18
C VAL A 71 -7.23 3.09 5.37
N ALA A 72 -7.44 2.24 4.36
CA ALA A 72 -7.00 0.85 4.40
C ALA A 72 -5.47 0.72 4.54
N LEU A 73 -4.69 1.55 3.82
CA LEU A 73 -3.23 1.57 3.94
C LEU A 73 -2.76 1.93 5.36
N ILE A 74 -3.41 2.92 6.00
CA ILE A 74 -3.11 3.30 7.38
C ILE A 74 -3.38 2.12 8.32
N LEU A 75 -4.52 1.44 8.18
CA LEU A 75 -4.86 0.25 8.98
C LEU A 75 -3.85 -0.89 8.76
N VAL A 76 -3.39 -1.12 7.53
CA VAL A 76 -2.34 -2.09 7.20
C VAL A 76 -1.03 -1.73 7.91
N ALA A 77 -0.62 -0.46 7.88
CA ALA A 77 0.60 0.01 8.52
C ALA A 77 0.52 -0.17 10.05
N VAL A 78 -0.57 0.27 10.68
CA VAL A 78 -0.80 0.16 12.11
C VAL A 78 -0.81 -1.30 12.55
N THR A 79 -1.58 -2.16 11.88
CA THR A 79 -1.60 -3.61 12.19
C THR A 79 -0.26 -4.28 11.93
N GLY A 80 0.52 -3.84 10.95
CA GLY A 80 1.88 -4.31 10.69
C GLY A 80 2.83 -4.01 11.86
N VAL A 81 2.77 -2.79 12.41
CA VAL A 81 3.53 -2.40 13.61
C VAL A 81 3.08 -3.21 14.84
N LEU A 82 1.76 -3.33 15.07
CA LEU A 82 1.21 -4.08 16.20
C LEU A 82 1.56 -5.58 16.13
N LYS A 83 1.50 -6.19 14.94
CA LYS A 83 1.95 -7.57 14.70
C LYS A 83 3.44 -7.74 15.03
N ARG A 84 4.28 -6.77 14.69
CA ARG A 84 5.72 -6.81 15.00
C ARG A 84 5.99 -6.79 16.50
N ARG A 85 5.21 -6.01 17.25
CA ARG A 85 5.27 -5.94 18.74
C ARG A 85 4.70 -7.21 19.38
N ASN A 86 3.60 -7.74 18.83
CA ASN A 86 2.84 -8.88 19.39
C ASN A 86 2.92 -10.13 18.50
N ARG A 87 4.14 -10.63 18.24
CA ARG A 87 4.38 -11.71 17.26
C ARG A 87 3.60 -13.00 17.50
N LYS A 88 3.18 -13.27 18.74
CA LYS A 88 2.42 -14.47 19.12
C LYS A 88 0.91 -14.34 18.91
N SER A 89 0.40 -13.12 18.73
CA SER A 89 -1.04 -12.90 18.56
C SER A 89 -1.46 -13.18 17.13
N LYS A 90 -2.29 -14.22 16.95
CA LYS A 90 -2.90 -14.57 15.66
C LYS A 90 -3.86 -13.48 15.17
N PHE A 91 -4.49 -12.75 16.09
CA PHE A 91 -5.41 -11.66 15.77
C PHE A 91 -4.76 -10.60 14.86
N PHE A 92 -3.60 -10.04 15.27
CA PHE A 92 -2.91 -9.02 14.45
C PHE A 92 -2.40 -9.58 13.12
N HIS A 93 -2.11 -10.88 13.04
CA HIS A 93 -1.75 -11.51 11.78
C HIS A 93 -2.93 -11.52 10.80
N TYR A 94 -4.10 -12.00 11.24
CA TYR A 94 -5.29 -12.05 10.40
C TYR A 94 -5.82 -10.67 10.07
N SER A 95 -5.89 -9.74 11.04
CA SER A 95 -6.33 -8.37 10.78
C SER A 95 -5.44 -7.68 9.76
N HIS A 96 -4.12 -7.86 9.84
CA HIS A 96 -3.19 -7.30 8.85
C HIS A 96 -3.43 -7.86 7.44
N ILE A 97 -3.70 -9.17 7.31
CA ILE A 97 -4.03 -9.79 6.02
C ILE A 97 -5.35 -9.24 5.48
N VAL A 98 -6.40 -9.18 6.31
CA VAL A 98 -7.71 -8.67 5.91
C VAL A 98 -7.62 -7.22 5.44
N PHE A 99 -6.95 -6.35 6.20
CA PHE A 99 -6.75 -4.96 5.79
C PHE A 99 -5.89 -4.84 4.53
N ALA A 100 -4.89 -5.72 4.34
CA ALA A 100 -4.08 -5.72 3.12
C ALA A 100 -4.92 -6.10 1.88
N VAL A 101 -5.80 -7.09 2.00
CA VAL A 101 -6.73 -7.47 0.92
C VAL A 101 -7.69 -6.33 0.61
N LEU A 102 -8.30 -5.69 1.62
CA LEU A 102 -9.18 -4.54 1.44
C LEU A 102 -8.46 -3.36 0.77
N PHE A 103 -7.20 -3.12 1.16
CA PHE A 103 -6.38 -2.09 0.54
C PHE A 103 -6.13 -2.36 -0.95
N ILE A 104 -5.75 -3.60 -1.31
CA ILE A 104 -5.55 -3.98 -2.72
C ILE A 104 -6.85 -3.78 -3.52
N LEU A 105 -7.98 -4.20 -2.98
CA LEU A 105 -9.28 -4.03 -3.63
C LEU A 105 -9.61 -2.55 -3.85
N ALA A 106 -9.39 -1.71 -2.84
CA ALA A 106 -9.62 -0.26 -2.94
C ALA A 106 -8.69 0.40 -3.98
N VAL A 107 -7.43 -0.03 -4.06
CA VAL A 107 -6.48 0.43 -5.10
C VAL A 107 -6.95 0.04 -6.50
N LEU A 108 -7.42 -1.19 -6.69
CA LEU A 108 -7.96 -1.63 -7.99
C LEU A 108 -9.18 -0.80 -8.39
N LEU A 109 -10.12 -0.57 -7.47
CA LEU A 109 -11.28 0.30 -7.72
C LEU A 109 -10.85 1.73 -8.04
N HIS A 110 -9.83 2.25 -7.37
CA HIS A 110 -9.29 3.57 -7.66
C HIS A 110 -8.70 3.66 -9.07
N ILE A 111 -7.95 2.65 -9.52
CA ILE A 111 -7.41 2.58 -10.88
C ILE A 111 -8.54 2.52 -11.91
N VAL A 112 -9.55 1.66 -11.71
CA VAL A 112 -10.71 1.55 -12.60
C VAL A 112 -11.45 2.89 -12.69
N GLN A 113 -11.66 3.58 -11.57
CA GLN A 113 -12.28 4.89 -11.55
C GLN A 113 -11.48 5.93 -12.37
N GLN A 114 -10.15 5.95 -12.25
CA GLN A 114 -9.31 6.86 -13.05
C GLN A 114 -9.42 6.55 -14.55
N ILE A 115 -9.45 5.27 -14.94
CA ILE A 115 -9.62 4.86 -16.35
C ILE A 115 -10.99 5.26 -16.89
N MET A 116 -12.06 5.04 -16.13
CA MET A 116 -13.41 5.46 -16.53
C MET A 116 -13.50 6.97 -16.71
N ASN A 117 -12.92 7.74 -15.79
CA ASN A 117 -12.88 9.20 -15.93
C ASN A 117 -12.12 9.66 -17.18
N LEU A 118 -11.05 8.93 -17.58
CA LEU A 118 -10.29 9.22 -18.80
C LEU A 118 -11.04 8.87 -20.09
N LEU A 119 -11.95 7.89 -20.06
CA LEU A 119 -12.71 7.46 -21.25
C LEU A 119 -13.97 8.30 -21.50
N ILE A 120 -14.51 8.93 -20.46
CA ILE A 120 -15.71 9.78 -20.54
C ILE A 120 -15.34 11.23 -20.91
N MET A 121 -14.08 11.62 -20.69
CA MET A 121 -13.50 12.90 -21.14
C MET A 121 -13.05 12.83 -22.59
#